data_AF-A0A3B9WRG4-F1
#
_entry.id   AF-A0A3B9WRG4-F1
#
_cell.length_a   1.000
_cell.length_b   1.000
_cell.length_c   1.000
_cell.angle_alpha   90.00
_cell.angle_beta   90.00
_cell.angle_gamma   90.00
#
_symmetry.space_group_name_H-M   'P 1'
#
loop_
_entity.id
_entity.type
_entity.pdbx_description
1 polymer ?
#
loop_
_entity_poly.entity_id
_entity_poly.type
_entity_poly.pdbx_seq_one_letter_code
_entity_poly.pdbx_strand_id
1 'polypeptide(L)'
;GMRESLYFKDDDSRLSFLYGNYVTLTNMSDRDIDRIIEYRMSPVYISFQTTDPMLRCRMLGNRFAGEALKKAQRLYEAGIEMNGQIVLCKGINDNEALERTLKDLSEYAPVLRSVSVVPVGLTRYREGLFELTPFDKKDAVEVIRLVEKWQRLIYSRYGYHFVHASDEFYLLAEMPLPEAGRYDGYLQYENGVGMLRAFMDDFEEALLRLKEILPDNKALYGINRRVSCATGMLAYSAVLDMTRRLEELIPGLKVFVYPIRNEFFGEMITVTGLLTGRDIMEQLKDRELGECLLLSEAMAREEEPILLDDVSIGEMERTLQVNIDIVKSNGMDFIEKVLGEVIYE
;
A
#
# COMPACT_ATOMS: atom_id res chain seq x y z
N GLY A 1 9.46 24.92 19.41
CA GLY A 1 10.72 24.99 18.64
C GLY A 1 10.98 23.63 18.07
N MET A 2 10.55 23.42 16.82
CA MET A 2 10.84 22.23 16.01
C MET A 2 11.81 22.67 14.91
N ARG A 3 12.77 21.83 14.54
CA ARG A 3 13.80 22.16 13.54
C ARG A 3 13.19 22.41 12.16
N GLU A 4 13.80 23.34 11.43
CA GLU A 4 13.54 23.81 10.05
C GLU A 4 13.59 22.73 8.95
N SER A 5 13.60 21.44 9.27
CA SER A 5 13.54 20.39 8.25
C SER A 5 12.11 20.03 7.83
N LEU A 6 11.07 20.59 8.46
CA LEU A 6 9.64 20.36 8.13
C LEU A 6 8.93 21.60 7.55
N TYR A 7 9.67 22.66 7.21
CA TYR A 7 9.15 23.86 6.54
C TYR A 7 9.96 24.23 5.28
N PHE A 8 10.40 23.22 4.53
CA PHE A 8 10.72 23.44 3.12
C PHE A 8 9.45 23.21 2.31
N LYS A 9 9.01 24.26 1.62
CA LYS A 9 8.08 24.17 0.50
C LYS A 9 8.53 23.06 -0.45
N ASP A 10 7.90 21.90 -0.34
CA ASP A 10 7.93 20.81 -1.33
C ASP A 10 6.97 19.73 -0.81
N ASP A 11 5.72 19.79 -1.28
CA ASP A 11 4.60 18.92 -0.86
C ASP A 11 4.73 17.46 -1.33
N ASP A 12 5.88 16.99 -1.79
CA ASP A 12 5.96 15.65 -2.41
C ASP A 12 7.37 15.02 -2.48
N SER A 13 8.22 15.21 -1.45
CA SER A 13 9.60 14.69 -1.49
C SER A 13 10.04 13.80 -0.32
N ARG A 14 9.28 13.72 0.78
CA ARG A 14 9.62 12.82 1.91
C ARG A 14 8.71 11.62 2.09
N LEU A 15 7.48 11.66 1.59
CA LEU A 15 6.67 10.45 1.38
C LEU A 15 7.16 9.65 0.16
N SER A 16 7.93 10.29 -0.72
CA SER A 16 8.47 9.72 -1.97
C SER A 16 9.76 8.92 -1.75
N PHE A 17 10.36 8.98 -0.56
CA PHE A 17 11.66 8.34 -0.33
C PHE A 17 11.58 6.84 0.01
N LEU A 18 10.38 6.27 0.16
CA LEU A 18 10.17 4.84 0.45
C LEU A 18 9.59 4.03 -0.72
N TYR A 19 9.33 4.64 -1.88
CA TYR A 19 8.63 3.97 -2.98
C TYR A 19 9.19 4.41 -4.33
N GLY A 20 9.23 3.50 -5.32
CA GLY A 20 9.67 3.79 -6.70
C GLY A 20 9.04 5.08 -7.25
N ASN A 21 9.81 6.17 -7.19
CA ASN A 21 9.37 7.56 -7.31
C ASN A 21 8.58 7.84 -8.59
N TYR A 22 7.25 7.87 -8.49
CA TYR A 22 6.38 8.28 -9.59
C TYR A 22 6.62 9.74 -9.96
N VAL A 23 6.96 10.01 -11.22
CA VAL A 23 7.16 11.37 -11.71
C VAL A 23 5.90 11.90 -12.38
N THR A 24 5.58 13.17 -12.13
CA THR A 24 4.45 13.86 -12.79
C THR A 24 4.81 14.37 -14.20
N LEU A 25 6.05 14.16 -14.64
CA LEU A 25 6.67 14.69 -15.88
C LEU A 25 6.80 16.22 -15.92
N THR A 26 6.22 16.95 -14.96
CA THR A 26 6.30 18.41 -14.89
C THR A 26 7.63 18.91 -14.36
N ASN A 27 8.29 18.09 -13.55
CA ASN A 27 9.62 18.36 -12.97
C ASN A 27 10.77 17.85 -13.86
N MET A 28 10.49 17.27 -15.02
CA MET A 28 11.52 16.75 -15.94
C MET A 28 11.73 17.71 -17.11
N SER A 29 12.98 18.05 -17.39
CA SER A 29 13.34 18.83 -18.57
C SER A 29 13.31 17.96 -19.83
N ASP A 30 13.24 18.58 -21.03
CA ASP A 30 13.34 17.82 -22.28
C ASP A 30 14.67 17.06 -22.39
N ARG A 31 15.74 17.61 -21.81
CA ARG A 31 17.05 16.96 -21.73
C ARG A 31 17.03 15.70 -20.85
N ASP A 32 16.22 15.68 -19.80
CA ASP A 32 16.07 14.49 -18.96
C ASP A 32 15.33 13.38 -19.72
N ILE A 33 14.30 13.74 -20.49
CA ILE A 33 13.61 12.80 -21.40
C ILE A 33 14.55 12.29 -22.49
N ASP A 34 15.35 13.16 -23.11
CA ASP A 34 16.35 12.76 -24.11
C ASP A 34 17.33 11.74 -23.55
N ARG A 35 17.83 11.96 -22.33
CA ARG A 35 18.74 11.03 -21.65
C ARG A 35 18.09 9.69 -21.37
N ILE A 36 16.86 9.67 -20.88
CA ILE A 36 16.11 8.41 -20.66
C ILE A 36 16.02 7.61 -21.95
N ILE A 37 15.71 8.29 -23.06
CA ILE A 37 15.60 7.67 -24.38
C ILE A 37 16.97 7.17 -24.87
N GLU A 38 18.01 8.00 -24.79
CA GLU A 38 19.37 7.70 -25.23
C GLU A 38 19.95 6.49 -24.49
N TYR A 39 19.80 6.46 -23.15
CA TYR A 39 20.32 5.40 -22.30
C TYR A 39 19.34 4.24 -22.08
N ARG A 40 18.16 4.28 -22.70
CA ARG A 40 17.12 3.24 -22.59
C ARG A 40 16.70 2.93 -21.14
N MET A 41 16.64 3.96 -20.29
CA MET A 41 16.31 3.80 -18.87
C MET A 41 14.85 3.37 -18.72
N SER A 42 14.63 2.10 -18.38
CA SER A 42 13.32 1.46 -18.24
C SER A 42 13.27 0.64 -16.94
N PRO A 43 12.10 0.53 -16.27
CA PRO A 43 10.86 1.26 -16.55
C PRO A 43 10.85 2.68 -15.96
N VAL A 44 10.00 3.56 -16.52
CA VAL A 44 9.69 4.89 -15.96
C VAL A 44 8.32 4.86 -15.28
N TYR A 45 8.28 5.27 -14.01
CA TYR A 45 7.05 5.34 -13.20
C TYR A 45 6.42 6.73 -13.32
N ILE A 46 5.21 6.84 -13.86
CA ILE A 46 4.56 8.11 -14.22
C ILE A 46 3.24 8.29 -13.47
N SER A 47 3.14 9.37 -12.71
CA SER A 47 1.90 9.78 -12.06
C SER A 47 1.02 10.51 -13.08
N PHE A 48 0.04 9.80 -13.64
CA PHE A 48 -0.85 10.33 -14.65
C PHE A 48 -2.02 11.11 -14.03
N GLN A 49 -2.74 10.61 -13.05
CA GLN A 49 -3.96 11.25 -12.51
C GLN A 49 -5.11 11.41 -13.53
N THR A 50 -4.86 11.99 -14.70
CA THR A 50 -5.78 12.11 -15.83
C THR A 50 -5.01 12.42 -17.12
N THR A 51 -5.58 12.02 -18.27
CA THR A 51 -5.14 12.44 -19.62
C THR A 51 -5.85 13.69 -20.14
N ASP A 52 -6.74 14.31 -19.36
CA ASP A 52 -7.28 15.65 -19.66
C ASP A 52 -6.24 16.73 -19.33
N PRO A 53 -5.73 17.49 -20.32
CA PRO A 53 -4.72 18.50 -20.07
C PRO A 53 -5.18 19.60 -19.11
N MET A 54 -6.45 20.02 -19.21
CA MET A 54 -7.00 21.09 -18.38
C MET A 54 -7.28 20.62 -16.96
N LEU A 55 -7.87 19.43 -16.82
CA LEU A 55 -8.08 18.82 -15.50
C LEU A 55 -6.74 18.55 -14.80
N ARG A 56 -5.75 18.03 -15.54
CA ARG A 56 -4.40 17.77 -15.00
C ARG A 56 -3.75 19.05 -14.48
N CYS A 57 -3.86 20.17 -15.21
CA CYS A 57 -3.40 21.47 -14.74
C CYS A 57 -4.09 21.93 -13.46
N ARG A 58 -5.40 21.71 -13.33
CA ARG A 58 -6.15 22.03 -12.10
C ARG A 58 -5.73 21.15 -10.93
N MET A 59 -5.64 19.84 -11.13
CA MET A 59 -5.29 18.88 -10.09
C MET A 59 -3.87 19.10 -9.54
N LEU A 60 -2.90 19.36 -10.42
CA LEU A 60 -1.49 19.53 -10.02
C LEU A 60 -1.11 20.99 -9.68
N GLY A 61 -2.06 21.93 -9.76
CA GLY A 61 -1.76 23.36 -9.54
C GLY A 61 -0.69 23.91 -10.50
N ASN A 62 -0.46 23.27 -11.64
CA ASN A 62 0.65 23.56 -12.54
C ASN A 62 0.13 23.77 -13.97
N ARG A 63 0.25 24.99 -14.48
CA ARG A 63 -0.21 25.37 -15.83
C ARG A 63 0.44 24.59 -16.99
N PHE A 64 1.58 23.96 -16.74
CA PHE A 64 2.31 23.15 -17.74
C PHE A 64 2.02 21.65 -17.62
N ALA A 65 1.20 21.23 -16.66
CA ALA A 65 0.93 19.82 -16.41
C ALA A 65 0.32 19.10 -17.60
N GLY A 66 -0.65 19.73 -18.28
CA GLY A 66 -1.26 19.17 -19.48
C GLY A 66 -0.27 18.96 -20.62
N GLU A 67 0.64 19.92 -20.84
CA GLU A 67 1.68 19.81 -21.86
C GLU A 67 2.72 18.74 -21.53
N ALA A 68 2.99 18.48 -20.25
CA ALA A 68 3.92 17.44 -19.82
C ALA A 68 3.52 16.03 -20.26
N LEU A 69 2.23 15.78 -20.56
CA LEU A 69 1.76 14.51 -21.12
C LEU A 69 2.43 14.18 -22.47
N LYS A 70 2.87 15.19 -23.24
CA LYS A 70 3.62 14.98 -24.49
C LYS A 70 4.94 14.25 -24.27
N LYS A 71 5.52 14.32 -23.06
CA LYS A 71 6.74 13.57 -22.72
C LYS A 71 6.47 12.07 -22.63
N ALA A 72 5.29 11.66 -22.12
CA ALA A 72 4.89 10.25 -22.13
C ALA A 72 4.77 9.71 -23.56
N GLN A 73 4.24 10.50 -24.50
CA GLN A 73 4.20 10.15 -25.92
C GLN A 73 5.62 9.92 -26.49
N ARG A 74 6.59 10.79 -26.15
CA ARG A 74 7.99 10.62 -26.58
C ARG A 74 8.62 9.34 -26.04
N LEU A 75 8.37 9.01 -24.77
CA LEU A 75 8.82 7.76 -24.15
C LEU A 75 8.18 6.54 -24.82
N TYR A 76 6.88 6.61 -25.12
CA TYR A 76 6.14 5.59 -25.85
C TYR A 76 6.72 5.34 -27.25
N GLU A 77 6.90 6.39 -28.05
CA GLU A 77 7.48 6.30 -29.41
C GLU A 77 8.90 5.75 -29.41
N ALA A 78 9.66 6.03 -28.36
CA ALA A 78 10.98 5.45 -28.15
C ALA A 78 10.93 4.00 -27.66
N GLY A 79 9.78 3.47 -27.22
CA GLY A 79 9.66 2.12 -26.66
C GLY A 79 10.29 1.97 -25.28
N ILE A 80 10.30 3.05 -24.48
CA ILE A 80 10.74 3.02 -23.08
C ILE A 80 9.60 2.45 -22.24
N GLU A 81 9.87 1.39 -21.49
CA GLU A 81 8.85 0.76 -20.65
C GLU A 81 8.33 1.76 -19.59
N MET A 82 7.02 1.80 -19.38
CA MET A 82 6.40 2.70 -18.42
C MET A 82 5.44 1.95 -17.48
N ASN A 83 5.31 2.46 -16.27
CA ASN A 83 4.24 2.13 -15.33
C ASN A 83 3.51 3.41 -14.93
N GLY A 84 2.19 3.35 -14.80
CA GLY A 84 1.32 4.49 -14.51
C GLY A 84 0.71 4.41 -13.12
N GLN A 85 0.36 5.57 -12.58
CA GLN A 85 -0.47 5.70 -11.37
C GLN A 85 -1.56 6.76 -11.59
N ILE A 86 -2.74 6.47 -11.05
CA ILE A 86 -3.88 7.39 -10.95
C ILE A 86 -4.34 7.41 -9.49
N VAL A 87 -4.02 8.50 -8.81
CA VAL A 87 -4.64 8.92 -7.55
C VAL A 87 -6.01 9.53 -7.88
N LEU A 88 -7.06 8.84 -7.48
CA LEU A 88 -8.44 9.24 -7.67
C LEU A 88 -8.91 10.19 -6.59
N CYS A 89 -9.53 11.28 -7.03
CA CYS A 89 -10.23 12.25 -6.23
C CYS A 89 -11.71 12.25 -6.66
N LYS A 90 -12.60 11.91 -5.72
CA LYS A 90 -14.04 11.82 -5.95
C LYS A 90 -14.60 13.13 -6.52
N GLY A 91 -15.39 13.03 -7.59
CA GLY A 91 -15.99 14.18 -8.29
C GLY A 91 -15.01 15.04 -9.09
N ILE A 92 -13.74 14.62 -9.23
CA ILE A 92 -12.70 15.37 -9.96
C ILE A 92 -12.21 14.57 -11.17
N ASN A 93 -11.59 13.42 -10.95
CA ASN A 93 -11.01 12.57 -12.00
C ASN A 93 -11.52 11.11 -11.94
N ASP A 94 -12.65 10.88 -11.28
CA ASP A 94 -13.36 9.60 -11.25
C ASP A 94 -14.39 9.48 -12.40
N ASN A 95 -15.16 8.38 -12.42
CA ASN A 95 -16.26 8.15 -13.38
C ASN A 95 -15.84 8.33 -14.85
N GLU A 96 -16.50 9.22 -15.60
CA GLU A 96 -16.23 9.47 -17.02
C GLU A 96 -14.80 9.97 -17.27
N ALA A 97 -14.23 10.75 -16.35
CA ALA A 97 -12.87 11.24 -16.46
C ALA A 97 -11.85 10.10 -16.29
N LEU A 98 -12.12 9.15 -15.39
CA LEU A 98 -11.32 7.93 -15.27
C LEU A 98 -11.46 7.05 -16.52
N GLU A 99 -12.68 6.83 -17.02
CA GLU A 99 -12.89 6.01 -18.22
C GLU A 99 -12.16 6.59 -19.44
N ARG A 100 -12.21 7.92 -19.63
CA ARG A 100 -11.43 8.60 -20.66
C ARG A 100 -9.93 8.38 -20.45
N THR A 101 -9.45 8.53 -19.22
CA THR A 101 -8.03 8.36 -18.88
C THR A 101 -7.56 6.94 -19.18
N LEU A 102 -8.31 5.91 -18.77
CA LEU A 102 -7.97 4.51 -19.02
C LEU A 102 -7.99 4.18 -20.52
N LYS A 103 -8.96 4.73 -21.27
CA LYS A 103 -8.99 4.61 -22.73
C LYS A 103 -7.72 5.19 -23.36
N ASP A 104 -7.39 6.44 -23.05
CA ASP A 104 -6.24 7.12 -23.64
C ASP A 104 -4.93 6.41 -23.26
N LEU A 105 -4.77 5.97 -22.00
CA LEU A 105 -3.58 5.24 -21.56
C LEU A 105 -3.48 3.84 -22.18
N SER A 106 -4.60 3.20 -22.51
CA SER A 106 -4.57 1.88 -23.14
C SER A 106 -3.94 1.88 -24.53
N GLU A 107 -3.91 3.03 -25.22
CA GLU A 107 -3.24 3.18 -26.51
C GLU A 107 -1.70 3.12 -26.37
N TYR A 108 -1.17 3.26 -25.15
CA TYR A 108 0.26 3.05 -24.87
C TYR A 108 0.63 1.59 -24.60
N ALA A 109 -0.33 0.67 -24.53
CA ALA A 109 -0.04 -0.76 -24.39
C ALA A 109 0.61 -1.31 -25.68
N PRO A 110 1.67 -2.16 -25.58
CA PRO A 110 2.19 -2.78 -24.37
C PRO A 110 3.40 -2.07 -23.74
N VAL A 111 3.75 -0.85 -24.17
CA VAL A 111 4.90 -0.10 -23.65
C VAL A 111 4.59 0.44 -22.25
N LEU A 112 3.36 0.91 -22.03
CA LEU A 112 2.80 1.10 -20.69
C LEU A 112 2.33 -0.26 -20.17
N ARG A 113 3.05 -0.82 -19.19
CA ARG A 113 2.88 -2.20 -18.70
C ARG A 113 1.79 -2.32 -17.67
N SER A 114 1.69 -1.37 -16.76
CA SER A 114 0.70 -1.42 -15.70
C SER A 114 0.28 -0.03 -15.25
N VAL A 115 -0.96 0.13 -14.79
CA VAL A 115 -1.54 1.36 -14.23
C VAL A 115 -2.24 1.03 -12.91
N SER A 116 -1.76 1.62 -11.80
CA SER A 116 -2.48 1.58 -10.53
C SER A 116 -3.56 2.65 -10.45
N VAL A 117 -4.67 2.33 -9.80
CA VAL A 117 -5.77 3.22 -9.47
C VAL A 117 -5.97 3.18 -7.97
N VAL A 118 -5.62 4.26 -7.28
CA VAL A 118 -5.59 4.36 -5.80
C VAL A 118 -6.45 5.53 -5.33
N PRO A 119 -7.15 5.46 -4.20
CA PRO A 119 -7.87 6.62 -3.67
C PRO A 119 -6.88 7.66 -3.14
N VAL A 120 -7.27 8.93 -3.14
CA VAL A 120 -6.49 9.99 -2.49
C VAL A 120 -6.47 9.78 -0.97
N GLY A 121 -5.26 9.74 -0.40
CA GLY A 121 -5.07 9.75 1.05
C GLY A 121 -5.45 11.11 1.64
N LEU A 122 -6.45 11.15 2.53
CA LEU A 122 -6.90 12.37 3.18
C LEU A 122 -6.32 12.48 4.58
N THR A 123 -5.27 13.28 4.74
CA THR A 123 -4.75 13.61 6.07
C THR A 123 -5.58 14.72 6.74
N ARG A 124 -5.46 14.88 8.05
CA ARG A 124 -6.06 15.98 8.84
C ARG A 124 -5.34 17.32 8.61
N TYR A 125 -4.11 17.29 8.09
CA TYR A 125 -3.28 18.47 7.85
C TYR A 125 -3.58 19.08 6.47
N ARG A 126 -4.81 19.61 6.30
CA ARG A 126 -5.31 20.14 5.01
C ARG A 126 -5.84 21.57 5.09
N GLU A 127 -5.45 22.33 6.12
CA GLU A 127 -5.89 23.71 6.28
C GLU A 127 -5.46 24.57 5.08
N GLY A 128 -6.42 25.22 4.43
CA GLY A 128 -6.17 26.05 3.23
C GLY A 128 -6.02 25.28 1.91
N LEU A 129 -6.16 23.95 1.91
CA LEU A 129 -6.13 23.12 0.70
C LEU A 129 -7.53 22.90 0.11
N PHE A 130 -7.60 22.44 -1.14
CA PHE A 130 -8.86 22.10 -1.81
C PHE A 130 -9.63 21.03 -1.04
N GLU A 131 -10.93 21.21 -0.87
CA GLU A 131 -11.80 20.27 -0.16
C GLU A 131 -12.00 19.00 -0.99
N LEU A 132 -11.63 17.85 -0.42
CA LEU A 132 -11.77 16.56 -1.06
C LEU A 132 -12.78 15.71 -0.29
N THR A 133 -13.70 15.09 -1.02
CA THR A 133 -14.65 14.14 -0.45
C THR A 133 -14.06 12.73 -0.49
N PRO A 134 -14.14 11.95 0.61
CA PRO A 134 -13.69 10.57 0.58
C PRO A 134 -14.60 9.68 -0.28
N PHE A 135 -14.03 8.60 -0.80
CA PHE A 135 -14.79 7.52 -1.42
C PHE A 135 -15.58 6.76 -0.34
N ASP A 136 -16.80 6.34 -0.68
CA ASP A 136 -17.60 5.42 0.11
C ASP A 136 -17.68 4.04 -0.57
N LYS A 137 -18.36 3.09 0.08
CA LYS A 137 -18.53 1.72 -0.41
C LYS A 137 -19.14 1.66 -1.81
N LYS A 138 -20.13 2.51 -2.13
CA LYS A 138 -20.77 2.51 -3.45
C LYS A 138 -19.81 3.04 -4.51
N ASP A 139 -19.09 4.11 -4.20
CA ASP A 139 -18.10 4.65 -5.13
C ASP A 139 -16.99 3.63 -5.42
N ALA A 140 -16.49 2.94 -4.40
CA ALA A 140 -15.47 1.90 -4.54
C ALA A 140 -15.92 0.76 -5.46
N VAL A 141 -17.18 0.31 -5.32
CA VAL A 141 -17.77 -0.70 -6.22
C VAL A 141 -17.79 -0.21 -7.67
N GLU A 142 -18.14 1.05 -7.93
CA GLU A 142 -18.16 1.59 -9.29
C GLU A 142 -16.75 1.73 -9.88
N VAL A 143 -15.76 2.16 -9.07
CA VAL A 143 -14.35 2.20 -9.48
C VAL A 143 -13.86 0.80 -9.86
N ILE A 144 -14.10 -0.20 -9.01
CA ILE A 144 -13.72 -1.60 -9.29
C ILE A 144 -14.37 -2.08 -10.58
N ARG A 145 -15.69 -1.87 -10.75
CA ARG A 145 -16.40 -2.28 -11.98
C ARG A 145 -15.78 -1.68 -13.24
N LEU A 146 -15.41 -0.40 -13.20
CA LEU A 146 -14.77 0.27 -14.32
C LEU A 146 -13.37 -0.29 -14.58
N VAL A 147 -12.56 -0.49 -13.55
CA VAL A 147 -11.23 -1.12 -13.66
C VAL A 147 -11.36 -2.52 -14.26
N GLU A 148 -12.24 -3.38 -13.75
CA GLU A 148 -12.44 -4.73 -14.26
C GLU A 148 -12.96 -4.78 -15.71
N LYS A 149 -13.79 -3.81 -16.10
CA LYS A 149 -14.22 -3.65 -17.50
C LYS A 149 -13.01 -3.44 -18.39
N TRP A 150 -12.08 -2.55 -18.02
CA TRP A 150 -10.87 -2.29 -18.78
C TRP A 150 -9.89 -3.46 -18.74
N GLN A 151 -9.73 -4.13 -17.60
CA GLN A 151 -8.94 -5.35 -17.50
C GLN A 151 -9.38 -6.39 -18.53
N ARG A 152 -10.68 -6.69 -18.62
CA ARG A 152 -11.20 -7.65 -19.62
C ARG A 152 -10.92 -7.23 -21.05
N LEU A 153 -11.07 -5.94 -21.37
CA LEU A 153 -10.83 -5.41 -22.71
C LEU A 153 -9.35 -5.55 -23.11
N ILE A 154 -8.42 -5.18 -22.24
CA ILE A 154 -6.99 -5.22 -22.52
C ILE A 154 -6.43 -6.64 -22.49
N TYR A 155 -6.88 -7.47 -21.56
CA TYR A 155 -6.48 -8.87 -21.47
C TYR A 155 -6.80 -9.62 -22.77
N SER A 156 -7.97 -9.38 -23.37
CA SER A 156 -8.33 -9.98 -24.67
C SER A 156 -7.39 -9.64 -25.83
N ARG A 157 -6.66 -8.52 -25.73
CA ARG A 157 -5.76 -8.02 -26.78
C ARG A 157 -4.30 -8.38 -26.52
N TYR A 158 -3.86 -8.32 -25.26
CA TYR A 158 -2.44 -8.41 -24.91
C TYR A 158 -2.09 -9.50 -23.90
N GLY A 159 -3.08 -10.20 -23.33
CA GLY A 159 -2.87 -11.30 -22.37
C GLY A 159 -2.47 -10.86 -20.96
N TYR A 160 -2.64 -9.59 -20.61
CA TYR A 160 -2.42 -9.05 -19.26
C TYR A 160 -3.50 -7.99 -18.92
N HIS A 161 -3.75 -7.76 -17.64
CA HIS A 161 -4.86 -6.98 -17.12
C HIS A 161 -4.63 -5.46 -17.15
N PHE A 162 -3.37 -5.01 -17.15
CA PHE A 162 -2.93 -3.62 -17.35
C PHE A 162 -3.31 -2.64 -16.26
N VAL A 163 -4.57 -2.53 -15.88
CA VAL A 163 -5.05 -1.59 -14.86
C VAL A 163 -5.46 -2.33 -13.59
N HIS A 164 -5.11 -1.82 -12.43
CA HIS A 164 -5.38 -2.46 -11.15
C HIS A 164 -5.83 -1.43 -10.10
N ALA A 165 -6.97 -1.68 -9.46
CA ALA A 165 -7.38 -0.93 -8.29
C ALA A 165 -6.55 -1.37 -7.07
N SER A 166 -6.23 -0.45 -6.16
CA SER A 166 -5.58 -0.81 -4.89
C SER A 166 -6.46 -1.71 -4.04
N ASP A 167 -5.83 -2.44 -3.13
CA ASP A 167 -6.49 -3.29 -2.15
C ASP A 167 -7.50 -2.48 -1.31
N GLU A 168 -7.23 -1.18 -1.11
CA GLU A 168 -8.14 -0.26 -0.42
C GLU A 168 -9.51 -0.13 -1.05
N PHE A 169 -9.61 -0.11 -2.39
CA PHE A 169 -10.92 -0.09 -3.03
C PHE A 169 -11.70 -1.37 -2.77
N TYR A 170 -11.05 -2.55 -2.83
CA TYR A 170 -11.71 -3.83 -2.58
C TYR A 170 -12.20 -3.94 -1.13
N LEU A 171 -11.39 -3.49 -0.18
CA LEU A 171 -11.74 -3.50 1.23
C LEU A 171 -12.87 -2.51 1.54
N LEU A 172 -12.82 -1.29 1.01
CA LEU A 172 -13.90 -0.30 1.13
C LEU A 172 -15.21 -0.79 0.50
N ALA A 173 -15.11 -1.54 -0.61
CA ALA A 173 -16.25 -2.16 -1.28
C ALA A 173 -16.78 -3.41 -0.54
N GLU A 174 -16.06 -3.92 0.46
CA GLU A 174 -16.27 -5.24 1.08
C GLU A 174 -16.34 -6.37 0.04
N MET A 175 -15.42 -6.32 -0.93
CA MET A 175 -15.28 -7.30 -1.99
C MET A 175 -14.00 -8.13 -1.79
N PRO A 176 -13.98 -9.40 -2.23
CA PRO A 176 -12.76 -10.19 -2.20
C PRO A 176 -11.68 -9.55 -3.07
N LEU A 177 -10.43 -9.65 -2.62
CA LEU A 177 -9.28 -9.28 -3.44
C LEU A 177 -9.19 -10.18 -4.68
N PRO A 178 -8.71 -9.66 -5.82
CA PRO A 178 -8.39 -10.47 -6.98
C PRO A 178 -7.45 -11.64 -6.66
N GLU A 179 -7.53 -12.70 -7.46
CA GLU A 179 -6.56 -13.78 -7.43
C GLU A 179 -5.16 -13.29 -7.88
N ALA A 180 -4.10 -13.92 -7.38
CA ALA A 180 -2.71 -13.53 -7.64
C ALA A 180 -2.38 -13.33 -9.13
N GLY A 181 -2.93 -14.19 -9.99
CA GLY A 181 -2.73 -14.12 -11.44
C GLY A 181 -3.26 -12.85 -12.12
N ARG A 182 -4.17 -12.09 -11.48
CA ARG A 182 -4.71 -10.83 -12.01
C ARG A 182 -3.84 -9.61 -11.79
N TYR A 183 -2.75 -9.75 -11.03
CA TYR A 183 -1.83 -8.66 -10.72
C TYR A 183 -0.66 -8.54 -11.70
N ASP A 184 -0.62 -9.37 -12.75
CA ASP A 184 0.39 -9.32 -13.83
C ASP A 184 1.85 -9.28 -13.32
N GLY A 185 2.14 -10.03 -12.25
CA GLY A 185 3.47 -10.04 -11.63
C GLY A 185 3.71 -8.92 -10.62
N TYR A 186 2.64 -8.29 -10.10
CA TYR A 186 2.68 -7.30 -9.01
C TYR A 186 3.53 -6.05 -9.33
N LEU A 187 3.49 -5.55 -10.58
CA LEU A 187 4.22 -4.35 -11.00
C LEU A 187 3.84 -3.05 -10.24
N GLN A 188 2.74 -3.10 -9.48
CA GLN A 188 2.16 -1.99 -8.72
C GLN A 188 2.18 -2.24 -7.22
N TYR A 189 2.97 -3.21 -6.73
CA TYR A 189 3.03 -3.62 -5.33
C TYR A 189 3.17 -2.42 -4.38
N GLU A 190 4.15 -1.56 -4.66
CA GLU A 190 4.46 -0.34 -3.89
C GLU A 190 3.33 0.71 -3.84
N ASN A 191 2.30 0.58 -4.68
CA ASN A 191 1.11 1.44 -4.67
C ASN A 191 -0.08 0.84 -3.91
N GLY A 192 0.15 -0.16 -3.06
CA GLY A 192 -0.93 -0.83 -2.34
C GLY A 192 -1.81 -1.68 -3.25
N VAL A 193 -1.26 -2.19 -4.36
CA VAL A 193 -1.96 -3.08 -5.30
C VAL A 193 -1.44 -4.50 -5.11
N GLY A 194 -2.24 -5.35 -4.47
CA GLY A 194 -1.94 -6.77 -4.29
C GLY A 194 -1.03 -7.09 -3.10
N MET A 195 -0.68 -6.10 -2.27
CA MET A 195 0.12 -6.32 -1.05
C MET A 195 -0.58 -7.28 -0.09
N LEU A 196 -1.88 -7.07 0.13
CA LEU A 196 -2.65 -7.92 1.04
C LEU A 196 -2.88 -9.31 0.44
N ARG A 197 -3.11 -9.40 -0.87
CA ARG A 197 -3.21 -10.70 -1.57
C ARG A 197 -1.91 -11.50 -1.44
N ALA A 198 -0.77 -10.87 -1.71
CA ALA A 198 0.54 -11.52 -1.63
C ALA A 198 0.82 -11.99 -0.20
N PHE A 199 0.57 -11.16 0.81
CA PHE A 199 0.75 -11.55 2.20
C PHE A 199 -0.17 -12.71 2.61
N MET A 200 -1.42 -12.71 2.13
CA MET A 200 -2.35 -13.84 2.35
C MET A 200 -1.88 -15.12 1.66
N ASP A 201 -1.36 -15.04 0.43
CA ASP A 201 -0.79 -16.19 -0.28
C ASP A 201 0.41 -16.79 0.48
N ASP A 202 1.35 -15.94 0.89
CA ASP A 202 2.53 -16.36 1.65
C ASP A 202 2.14 -16.99 2.99
N PHE A 203 1.13 -16.41 3.68
CA PHE A 203 0.60 -16.98 4.91
C PHE A 203 -0.02 -18.35 4.69
N GLU A 204 -0.80 -18.53 3.63
CA GLU A 204 -1.42 -19.82 3.32
C GLU A 204 -0.39 -20.90 3.05
N GLU A 205 0.65 -20.58 2.28
CA GLU A 205 1.75 -21.51 2.02
C GLU A 205 2.46 -21.90 3.33
N ALA A 206 2.78 -20.92 4.17
CA ALA A 206 3.42 -21.16 5.46
C ALA A 206 2.51 -22.00 6.39
N LEU A 207 1.21 -21.68 6.45
CA LEU A 207 0.24 -22.42 7.26
C LEU A 207 0.09 -23.88 6.82
N LEU A 208 0.14 -24.15 5.52
CA LEU A 208 0.13 -25.51 4.98
C LEU A 208 1.37 -26.28 5.44
N ARG A 209 2.56 -25.69 5.34
CA ARG A 209 3.80 -26.29 5.85
C ARG A 209 3.74 -26.54 7.36
N LEU A 210 3.22 -25.59 8.14
CA LEU A 210 3.00 -25.76 9.58
C LEU A 210 2.13 -26.99 9.88
N LYS A 211 1.04 -27.18 9.13
CA LYS A 211 0.14 -28.34 9.29
C LYS A 211 0.81 -29.67 9.00
N GLU A 212 1.74 -29.70 8.04
CA GLU A 212 2.47 -30.92 7.68
C GLU A 212 3.42 -31.37 8.80
N ILE A 213 4.08 -30.43 9.48
CA ILE A 213 5.05 -30.73 10.54
C ILE A 213 4.41 -30.85 11.94
N LEU A 214 3.21 -30.29 12.14
CA LEU A 214 2.51 -30.27 13.43
C LEU A 214 2.42 -31.66 14.09
N PRO A 215 2.08 -32.77 13.38
CA PRO A 215 1.98 -34.10 13.99
C PRO A 215 3.28 -34.58 14.65
N ASP A 216 4.42 -34.25 14.06
CA ASP A 216 5.73 -34.73 14.49
C ASP A 216 6.45 -33.77 15.44
N ASN A 217 6.03 -32.49 15.48
CA ASN A 217 6.64 -31.47 16.32
C ASN A 217 5.91 -31.28 17.66
N LYS A 218 6.31 -32.07 18.65
CA LYS A 218 5.75 -32.02 20.02
C LYS A 218 5.91 -30.66 20.72
N ALA A 219 6.89 -29.84 20.33
CA ALA A 219 7.08 -28.52 20.94
C ALA A 219 5.89 -27.60 20.63
N LEU A 220 5.31 -27.71 19.43
CA LEU A 220 4.18 -26.88 19.00
C LEU A 220 2.90 -27.14 19.81
N TYR A 221 2.66 -28.39 20.24
CA TYR A 221 1.52 -28.71 21.12
C TYR A 221 1.69 -28.18 22.55
N GLY A 222 2.92 -27.90 22.97
CA GLY A 222 3.23 -27.35 24.29
C GLY A 222 3.11 -25.82 24.35
N ILE A 223 2.88 -25.15 23.22
CA ILE A 223 2.75 -23.70 23.17
C ILE A 223 1.56 -23.27 24.03
N ASN A 224 1.84 -22.46 25.04
CA ASN A 224 0.86 -21.74 25.83
C ASN A 224 1.30 -20.27 25.87
N ARG A 225 0.93 -19.52 24.83
CA ARG A 225 1.48 -18.20 24.54
C ARG A 225 0.37 -17.19 24.31
N ARG A 226 0.52 -15.99 24.85
CA ARG A 226 -0.39 -14.87 24.59
C ARG A 226 0.39 -13.72 23.99
N VAL A 227 0.01 -13.25 22.80
CA VAL A 227 0.67 -12.12 22.11
C VAL A 227 -0.35 -11.16 21.54
N SER A 228 0.10 -10.00 21.08
CA SER A 228 -0.73 -9.03 20.40
C SER A 228 -0.12 -8.61 19.06
N CYS A 229 -0.98 -8.21 18.11
CA CYS A 229 -0.59 -7.59 16.84
C CYS A 229 -1.27 -6.23 16.76
N ALA A 230 -0.54 -5.17 16.42
CA ALA A 230 -1.13 -3.89 16.06
C ALA A 230 -1.04 -3.68 14.54
N THR A 231 -2.13 -3.26 13.92
CA THR A 231 -2.19 -3.08 12.47
C THR A 231 -3.12 -1.94 12.08
N GLY A 232 -2.97 -1.44 10.85
CA GLY A 232 -3.87 -0.43 10.30
C GLY A 232 -5.29 -0.98 10.13
N MET A 233 -6.27 -0.08 10.12
CA MET A 233 -7.68 -0.43 9.88
C MET A 233 -7.86 -1.26 8.61
N LEU A 234 -7.04 -1.01 7.59
CA LEU A 234 -7.10 -1.67 6.29
C LEU A 234 -6.79 -3.17 6.36
N ALA A 235 -5.71 -3.55 7.06
CA ALA A 235 -5.25 -4.94 7.14
C ALA A 235 -5.88 -5.72 8.30
N TYR A 236 -6.66 -5.06 9.17
CA TYR A 236 -7.20 -5.64 10.39
C TYR A 236 -7.97 -6.95 10.18
N SER A 237 -8.92 -6.97 9.24
CA SER A 237 -9.78 -8.14 9.01
C SER A 237 -8.97 -9.36 8.56
N ALA A 238 -8.00 -9.17 7.67
CA ALA A 238 -7.12 -10.23 7.21
C ALA A 238 -6.22 -10.76 8.34
N VAL A 239 -5.56 -9.87 9.09
CA VAL A 239 -4.70 -10.28 10.22
C VAL A 239 -5.51 -11.02 11.29
N LEU A 240 -6.74 -10.58 11.54
CA LEU A 240 -7.64 -11.27 12.47
C LEU A 240 -8.02 -12.68 11.99
N ASP A 241 -8.29 -12.86 10.70
CA ASP A 241 -8.58 -14.18 10.14
C ASP A 241 -7.38 -15.12 10.25
N MET A 242 -6.20 -14.65 9.83
CA MET A 242 -4.94 -15.42 9.88
C MET A 242 -4.60 -15.86 11.31
N THR A 243 -4.71 -14.95 12.28
CA THR A 243 -4.44 -15.27 13.70
C THR A 243 -5.45 -16.25 14.28
N ARG A 244 -6.74 -16.14 13.95
CA ARG A 244 -7.76 -17.11 14.38
C ARG A 244 -7.47 -18.52 13.89
N ARG A 245 -7.01 -18.65 12.65
CA ARG A 245 -6.65 -19.95 12.08
C ARG A 245 -5.46 -20.57 12.79
N LEU A 246 -4.50 -19.76 13.25
CA LEU A 246 -3.41 -20.23 14.12
C LEU A 246 -3.92 -20.65 15.51
N GLU A 247 -4.83 -19.88 16.13
CA GLU A 247 -5.45 -20.26 17.42
C GLU A 247 -6.23 -21.59 17.32
N GLU A 248 -6.90 -21.85 16.19
CA GLU A 248 -7.59 -23.13 15.94
C GLU A 248 -6.61 -24.31 15.82
N LEU A 249 -5.44 -24.07 15.23
CA LEU A 249 -4.39 -25.09 15.08
C LEU A 249 -3.62 -25.35 16.38
N ILE A 250 -3.44 -24.32 17.22
CA ILE A 250 -2.61 -24.36 18.42
C ILE A 250 -3.45 -23.88 19.60
N PRO A 251 -4.14 -24.79 20.33
CA PRO A 251 -5.13 -24.41 21.34
C PRO A 251 -4.62 -23.56 22.52
N GLY A 252 -3.31 -23.61 22.81
CA GLY A 252 -2.70 -22.77 23.84
C GLY A 252 -2.22 -21.40 23.35
N LEU A 253 -2.39 -21.09 22.05
CA LEU A 253 -2.10 -19.77 21.50
C LEU A 253 -3.30 -18.84 21.67
N LYS A 254 -3.03 -17.61 22.13
CA LYS A 254 -3.97 -16.49 22.06
C LYS A 254 -3.30 -15.27 21.42
N VAL A 255 -3.92 -14.72 20.40
CA VAL A 255 -3.48 -13.51 19.71
C VAL A 255 -4.54 -12.42 19.84
N PHE A 256 -4.14 -11.25 20.34
CA PHE A 256 -4.97 -10.05 20.37
C PHE A 256 -4.64 -9.17 19.17
N VAL A 257 -5.57 -9.03 18.23
CA VAL A 257 -5.37 -8.14 17.08
C VAL A 257 -6.03 -6.79 17.37
N TYR A 258 -5.22 -5.72 17.37
CA TYR A 258 -5.64 -4.36 17.64
C TYR A 258 -5.63 -3.52 16.36
N PRO A 259 -6.81 -3.07 15.89
CA PRO A 259 -6.87 -2.07 14.84
C PRO A 259 -6.54 -0.70 15.43
N ILE A 260 -5.50 -0.06 14.91
CA ILE A 260 -5.05 1.25 15.36
C ILE A 260 -5.64 2.32 14.44
N ARG A 261 -6.36 3.28 15.02
CA ARG A 261 -6.80 4.47 14.30
C ARG A 261 -5.63 5.44 14.16
N ASN A 262 -5.44 5.99 12.97
CA ASN A 262 -4.42 6.99 12.73
C ASN A 262 -4.93 8.37 13.17
N GLU A 263 -4.80 8.71 14.45
CA GLU A 263 -5.25 10.01 14.95
C GLU A 263 -4.26 11.11 14.56
N PHE A 264 -2.96 10.77 14.41
CA PHE A 264 -1.90 11.69 14.02
C PHE A 264 -2.04 12.26 12.60
N PHE A 265 -2.25 11.43 11.59
CA PHE A 265 -2.49 11.86 10.21
C PHE A 265 -3.97 11.97 9.88
N GLY A 266 -4.87 11.44 10.70
CA GLY A 266 -6.32 11.47 10.49
C GLY A 266 -6.89 10.09 10.14
N GLU A 267 -8.09 9.79 10.65
CA GLU A 267 -8.66 8.43 10.67
C GLU A 267 -8.92 7.83 9.28
N MET A 268 -8.95 8.66 8.24
CA MET A 268 -9.05 8.23 6.84
C MET A 268 -7.76 7.59 6.33
N ILE A 269 -6.63 7.76 7.03
CA ILE A 269 -5.38 7.06 6.74
C ILE A 269 -5.42 5.69 7.44
N THR A 270 -5.72 4.66 6.67
CA THR A 270 -6.03 3.31 7.21
C THR A 270 -4.90 2.30 7.05
N VAL A 271 -3.84 2.66 6.31
CA VAL A 271 -2.71 1.78 6.01
C VAL A 271 -1.77 1.60 7.20
N THR A 272 -1.22 0.39 7.33
CA THR A 272 -0.34 -0.02 8.43
C THR A 272 0.94 0.81 8.50
N GLY A 273 1.60 1.06 7.36
CA GLY A 273 2.89 1.76 7.33
C GLY A 273 2.82 3.26 7.62
N LEU A 274 1.63 3.84 7.78
CA LEU A 274 1.46 5.25 8.16
C LEU A 274 1.04 5.44 9.61
N LEU A 275 0.98 4.36 10.41
CA LEU A 275 0.71 4.45 11.83
C LEU A 275 1.90 5.06 12.59
N THR A 276 1.60 5.84 13.62
CA THR A 276 2.60 6.49 14.46
C THR A 276 2.77 5.79 15.80
N GLY A 277 3.95 5.94 16.43
CA GLY A 277 4.21 5.36 17.74
C GLY A 277 3.26 5.91 18.79
N ARG A 278 2.93 7.20 18.73
CA ARG A 278 1.92 7.83 19.59
C ARG A 278 0.55 7.18 19.46
N ASP A 279 0.04 7.02 18.24
CA ASP A 279 -1.28 6.42 18.00
C ASP A 279 -1.35 5.00 18.60
N ILE A 280 -0.29 4.21 18.43
CA ILE A 280 -0.19 2.86 18.97
C ILE A 280 -0.16 2.91 20.51
N MET A 281 0.74 3.69 21.10
CA MET A 281 0.89 3.77 22.56
C MET A 281 -0.39 4.24 23.25
N GLU A 282 -1.04 5.29 22.73
CA GLU A 282 -2.24 5.87 23.33
C GLU A 282 -3.43 4.89 23.32
N GLN A 283 -3.56 4.09 22.26
CA GLN A 283 -4.65 3.12 22.10
C GLN A 283 -4.38 1.79 22.81
N LEU A 284 -3.12 1.47 23.11
CA LEU A 284 -2.71 0.18 23.71
C LEU A 284 -2.32 0.24 25.19
N LYS A 285 -2.09 1.41 25.79
CA LYS A 285 -1.61 1.57 27.19
C LYS A 285 -2.38 0.81 28.28
N ASP A 286 -3.67 0.55 28.06
CA ASP A 286 -4.56 -0.14 29.01
C ASP A 286 -5.12 -1.46 28.44
N ARG A 287 -4.48 -2.01 27.41
CA ARG A 287 -4.88 -3.25 26.72
C ARG A 287 -4.05 -4.44 27.18
N GLU A 288 -4.59 -5.64 26.98
CA GLU A 288 -3.88 -6.89 27.25
C GLU A 288 -2.95 -7.22 26.07
N LEU A 289 -1.65 -7.00 26.22
CA LEU A 289 -0.68 -7.16 25.13
C LEU A 289 -0.01 -8.55 25.11
N GLY A 290 -0.13 -9.30 26.21
CA GLY A 290 0.53 -10.59 26.37
C GLY A 290 2.04 -10.45 26.56
N GLU A 291 2.79 -11.42 26.05
CA GLU A 291 4.24 -11.54 26.18
C GLU A 291 5.00 -10.67 25.17
N CYS A 292 4.38 -10.36 24.03
CA CYS A 292 4.99 -9.60 22.95
C CYS A 292 3.93 -8.88 22.11
N LEU A 293 4.24 -7.64 21.72
CA LEU A 293 3.50 -6.87 20.72
C LEU A 293 4.22 -6.95 19.38
N LEU A 294 3.53 -7.48 18.38
CA LEU A 294 4.01 -7.65 17.01
C LEU A 294 3.60 -6.43 16.18
N LEU A 295 4.59 -5.80 15.55
CA LEU A 295 4.41 -4.69 14.62
C LEU A 295 4.95 -5.08 13.24
N SER A 296 4.33 -4.59 12.18
CA SER A 296 4.85 -4.80 10.81
C SER A 296 6.12 -3.98 10.59
N GLU A 297 7.09 -4.52 9.87
CA GLU A 297 8.28 -3.80 9.41
C GLU A 297 7.92 -2.52 8.64
N ALA A 298 6.77 -2.48 7.96
CA ALA A 298 6.29 -1.30 7.24
C ALA A 298 6.06 -0.08 8.15
N MET A 299 5.98 -0.27 9.48
CA MET A 299 5.86 0.82 10.45
C MET A 299 7.21 1.42 10.85
N ALA A 300 8.29 0.65 10.76
CA ALA A 300 9.61 1.04 11.24
C ALA A 300 10.51 1.47 10.08
N ARG A 301 11.41 2.42 10.32
CA ARG A 301 12.44 2.76 9.33
C ARG A 301 13.46 1.63 9.24
N GLU A 302 13.89 1.27 8.03
CA GLU A 302 14.84 0.16 7.82
C GLU A 302 16.19 0.38 8.55
N GLU A 303 16.65 1.62 8.61
CA GLU A 303 17.97 1.97 9.17
C GLU A 303 17.93 2.25 10.68
N GLU A 304 16.75 2.57 11.24
CA GLU A 304 16.59 3.01 12.62
C GLU A 304 15.28 2.47 13.19
N PRO A 305 15.25 1.86 14.40
CA PRO A 305 14.04 1.33 15.01
C PRO A 305 13.16 2.46 15.58
N ILE A 306 12.73 3.37 14.70
CA ILE A 306 11.84 4.49 14.98
C ILE A 306 10.68 4.51 13.97
N LEU A 307 9.52 4.98 14.43
CA LEU A 307 8.32 5.18 13.62
C LEU A 307 8.32 6.60 13.00
N LEU A 308 7.31 6.90 12.19
CA LEU A 308 7.18 8.16 11.43
C LEU A 308 7.16 9.44 12.29
N ASP A 309 6.82 9.33 13.58
CA ASP A 309 6.73 10.43 14.53
C ASP A 309 7.96 10.52 15.47
N ASP A 310 9.08 9.93 15.04
CA ASP A 310 10.37 9.84 15.75
C ASP A 310 10.32 9.06 17.08
N VAL A 311 9.21 8.35 17.35
CA VAL A 311 9.09 7.47 18.51
C VAL A 311 9.88 6.19 18.26
N SER A 312 10.79 5.86 19.17
CA SER A 312 11.59 4.63 19.10
C SER A 312 10.83 3.41 19.61
N ILE A 313 11.15 2.22 19.08
CA ILE A 313 10.63 0.95 19.59
C ILE A 313 10.90 0.81 21.10
N GLY A 314 12.11 1.14 21.56
CA GLY A 314 12.44 1.07 22.98
C GLY A 314 11.65 2.05 23.86
N GLU A 315 11.17 3.17 23.31
CA GLU A 315 10.24 4.06 24.03
C GLU A 315 8.84 3.44 24.14
N MET A 316 8.37 2.79 23.08
CA MET A 316 7.10 2.07 23.08
C MET A 316 7.13 0.90 24.07
N GLU A 317 8.20 0.11 24.09
CA GLU A 317 8.39 -1.00 25.05
C GLU A 317 8.33 -0.51 26.50
N ARG A 318 9.03 0.60 26.80
CA ARG A 318 8.98 1.22 28.13
C ARG A 318 7.60 1.77 28.48
N THR A 319 6.87 2.29 27.51
CA THR A 319 5.55 2.90 27.76
C THR A 319 4.47 1.82 27.95
N LEU A 320 4.51 0.79 27.11
CA LEU A 320 3.52 -0.29 27.10
C LEU A 320 3.87 -1.45 28.03
N GLN A 321 5.09 -1.47 28.59
CA GLN A 321 5.60 -2.52 29.47
C GLN A 321 5.51 -3.93 28.83
N VAL A 322 5.79 -4.00 27.52
CA VAL A 322 5.80 -5.23 26.72
C VAL A 322 6.97 -5.19 25.73
N ASN A 323 7.55 -6.36 25.41
CA ASN A 323 8.55 -6.45 24.35
C ASN A 323 7.89 -6.26 22.98
N ILE A 324 8.57 -5.59 22.05
CA ILE A 324 8.08 -5.39 20.69
C ILE A 324 8.95 -6.16 19.71
N ASP A 325 8.32 -6.92 18.83
CA ASP A 325 9.01 -7.62 17.75
C ASP A 325 8.50 -7.14 16.38
N ILE A 326 9.43 -6.99 15.45
CA ILE A 326 9.15 -6.51 14.10
C ILE A 326 8.97 -7.72 13.19
N VAL A 327 7.81 -7.76 12.55
CA VAL A 327 7.39 -8.83 11.65
C VAL A 327 7.62 -8.40 10.21
N LYS A 328 8.36 -9.22 9.48
CA LYS A 328 8.60 -9.03 8.05
C LYS A 328 7.32 -9.28 7.26
N SER A 329 7.22 -8.69 6.08
CA SER A 329 6.07 -8.75 5.19
C SER A 329 5.98 -10.09 4.44
N ASN A 330 6.13 -11.21 5.15
CA ASN A 330 5.94 -12.56 4.61
C ASN A 330 5.26 -13.48 5.65
N GLY A 331 4.57 -14.51 5.16
CA GLY A 331 3.76 -15.39 5.99
C GLY A 331 4.55 -16.27 6.97
N MET A 332 5.77 -16.69 6.60
CA MET A 332 6.60 -17.54 7.46
C MET A 332 7.04 -16.79 8.71
N ASP A 333 7.63 -15.61 8.53
CA ASP A 333 8.07 -14.75 9.64
C ASP A 333 6.88 -14.38 10.52
N PHE A 334 5.71 -14.05 9.92
CA PHE A 334 4.49 -13.81 10.70
C PHE A 334 4.10 -14.99 11.60
N ILE A 335 4.09 -16.22 11.07
CA ILE A 335 3.78 -17.41 11.86
C ILE A 335 4.82 -17.62 12.96
N GLU A 336 6.12 -17.59 12.64
CA GLU A 336 7.19 -17.80 13.63
C GLU A 336 7.14 -16.76 14.75
N LYS A 337 6.91 -15.49 14.41
CA LYS A 337 6.79 -14.39 15.37
C LYS A 337 5.55 -14.52 16.25
N VAL A 338 4.43 -15.00 15.71
CA VAL A 338 3.21 -15.31 16.48
C VAL A 338 3.40 -16.52 17.39
N LEU A 339 4.18 -17.51 17.00
CA LEU A 339 4.43 -18.73 17.80
C LEU A 339 5.59 -18.59 18.79
N GLY A 340 6.55 -17.71 18.50
CA GLY A 340 7.73 -17.48 19.33
C GLY A 340 8.80 -18.54 19.13
N GLU A 341 8.72 -19.29 18.03
CA GLU A 341 9.54 -20.45 17.70
C GLU A 341 9.98 -20.32 16.24
N VAL A 342 11.22 -20.72 15.96
CA VAL A 342 11.71 -20.86 14.58
C VAL A 342 11.28 -22.23 14.08
N ILE A 343 10.60 -22.24 12.93
CA ILE A 343 9.90 -23.42 12.42
C ILE A 343 10.41 -23.80 11.03
N TYR A 344 10.76 -22.81 10.22
CA TYR A 344 11.19 -23.01 8.84
C TYR A 344 12.71 -22.80 8.77
N GLU A 345 13.46 -23.89 8.68
CA GLU A 345 14.91 -23.88 8.36
C GLU A 345 15.18 -23.99 6.86
#